data_AF-A0AAJ1K9M3-F1
#
_entry.id   AF-A0AAJ1K9M3-F1
#
_cell.length_a   1.000
_cell.length_b   1.000
_cell.length_c   1.000
_cell.angle_alpha   90.00
_cell.angle_beta   90.00
_cell.angle_gamma   90.00
#
_symmetry.space_group_name_H-M   'P 1'
#
loop_
_entity.id
_entity.type
_entity.pdbx_description
1 polymer ?
#
loop_
_entity_poly.entity_id
_entity_poly.type
_entity_poly.pdbx_seq_one_letter_code
_entity_poly.pdbx_strand_id
1 'polypeptide(L)'
;MAEVTTFGIQEAIQRFEALGRSVKTIENSALKKGAGVVRDALEAESPVSAHPKPPSPKESWRTGKHARDEVLVGKIKTRNGVKSISVGWEKDDNSPHFYMKFQNWGTSKMPHPPHKGFIEKTVTHTEVKAVHEMRNVFATALQIV
;
A
#
# COMPACT_ATOMS: atom_id res chain seq x y z
N MET A 1 -33.05 -18.12 47.96
CA MET A 1 -32.80 -17.15 46.89
C MET A 1 -31.65 -17.70 46.05
N ALA A 2 -31.79 -17.72 44.72
CA ALA A 2 -30.72 -18.16 43.83
C ALA A 2 -30.15 -16.93 43.12
N GLU A 3 -28.83 -16.76 43.18
CA GLU A 3 -28.09 -15.70 42.48
C GLU A 3 -27.59 -16.26 41.15
N VAL A 4 -27.87 -15.56 40.05
CA VAL A 4 -27.41 -15.92 38.71
C VAL A 4 -26.28 -14.94 38.34
N THR A 5 -25.05 -15.44 38.23
CA THR A 5 -23.85 -14.62 37.97
C THR A 5 -23.42 -14.66 36.50
N THR A 6 -23.04 -13.50 35.95
CA THR A 6 -22.72 -13.28 34.52
C THR A 6 -21.24 -13.45 34.17
N PHE A 7 -20.47 -14.22 34.95
CA PHE A 7 -19.00 -14.26 34.86
C PHE A 7 -18.46 -14.48 33.42
N GLY A 8 -19.05 -15.41 32.66
CA GLY A 8 -18.67 -15.64 31.26
C GLY A 8 -19.11 -14.54 30.28
N ILE A 9 -20.19 -13.82 30.56
CA ILE A 9 -20.66 -12.70 29.74
C ILE A 9 -19.73 -11.49 29.92
N GLN A 10 -19.23 -11.25 31.14
CA GLN A 10 -18.31 -10.16 31.42
C GLN A 10 -16.99 -10.31 30.66
N GLU A 11 -16.45 -11.52 30.59
CA GLU A 11 -15.24 -11.82 29.81
C GLU A 11 -15.48 -11.61 28.30
N ALA A 12 -16.63 -12.03 27.79
CA ALA A 12 -17.00 -11.81 26.39
C ALA A 12 -17.09 -10.31 26.05
N ILE A 13 -17.73 -9.50 26.90
CA ILE A 13 -17.83 -8.03 26.73
C ILE A 13 -16.43 -7.40 26.70
N GLN A 14 -15.54 -7.79 27.62
CA GLN A 14 -14.17 -7.28 27.66
C GLN A 14 -13.38 -7.60 26.38
N ARG A 15 -13.55 -8.81 25.82
CA ARG A 15 -12.94 -9.19 24.53
C ARG A 15 -13.48 -8.36 23.37
N PHE A 16 -14.80 -8.15 23.29
CA PHE A 16 -15.41 -7.31 22.26
C PHE A 16 -14.96 -5.84 22.35
N GLU A 17 -14.87 -5.28 23.56
CA GLU A 17 -14.37 -3.93 23.76
C GLU A 17 -12.88 -3.80 23.38
N ALA A 18 -12.05 -4.75 23.80
CA ALA A 18 -10.63 -4.78 23.45
C ALA A 18 -10.41 -4.92 21.94
N LEU A 19 -11.22 -5.74 21.27
CA LEU A 19 -11.23 -5.85 19.83
C LEU A 19 -11.62 -4.51 19.19
N GLY A 20 -12.74 -3.92 19.61
CA GLY A 20 -13.21 -2.62 19.13
C GLY A 20 -12.15 -1.51 19.24
N ARG A 21 -11.42 -1.47 20.35
CA ARG A 21 -10.32 -0.50 20.58
C ARG A 21 -9.12 -0.73 19.64
N SER A 22 -8.88 -1.96 19.19
CA SER A 22 -7.71 -2.33 18.38
C SER A 22 -7.97 -2.43 16.87
N VAL A 23 -9.24 -2.55 16.42
CA VAL A 23 -9.60 -2.71 14.99
C VAL A 23 -8.92 -1.67 14.10
N LYS A 24 -8.95 -0.39 14.49
CA LYS A 24 -8.34 0.69 13.70
C LYS A 24 -6.84 0.47 13.48
N THR A 25 -6.14 0.00 14.51
CA THR A 25 -4.70 -0.27 14.48
C THR A 25 -4.40 -1.52 13.66
N ILE A 26 -5.20 -2.57 13.82
CA ILE A 26 -5.08 -3.82 13.06
C ILE A 26 -5.30 -3.54 11.57
N GLU A 27 -6.36 -2.83 11.22
CA GLU A 27 -6.69 -2.46 9.83
C GLU A 27 -5.58 -1.61 9.20
N ASN A 28 -5.05 -0.62 9.93
CA ASN A 28 -3.92 0.18 9.44
C ASN A 28 -2.65 -0.66 9.24
N SER A 29 -2.42 -1.62 10.12
CA SER A 29 -1.26 -2.53 10.05
C SER A 29 -1.40 -3.50 8.88
N ALA A 30 -2.60 -4.04 8.67
CA ALA A 30 -2.94 -4.87 7.52
C ALA A 30 -2.69 -4.09 6.22
N LEU A 31 -3.26 -2.89 6.06
CA LEU A 31 -3.06 -2.06 4.88
C LEU A 31 -1.58 -1.79 4.59
N LYS A 32 -0.78 -1.50 5.61
CA LYS A 32 0.68 -1.31 5.46
C LYS A 32 1.38 -2.59 5.00
N LYS A 33 0.98 -3.76 5.50
CA LYS A 33 1.52 -5.06 5.08
C LYS A 33 1.18 -5.37 3.62
N GLY A 34 -0.09 -5.20 3.24
CA GLY A 34 -0.53 -5.33 1.84
C GLY A 34 0.20 -4.36 0.91
N ALA A 35 0.34 -3.09 1.33
CA ALA A 35 1.08 -2.08 0.59
C ALA A 35 2.57 -2.45 0.40
N GLY A 36 3.20 -3.07 1.40
CA GLY A 36 4.56 -3.57 1.30
C GLY A 36 4.72 -4.60 0.16
N VAL A 37 3.79 -5.52 0.03
CA VAL A 37 3.80 -6.51 -1.07
C VAL A 37 3.74 -5.84 -2.44
N VAL A 38 2.84 -4.88 -2.60
CA VAL A 38 2.69 -4.13 -3.86
C VAL A 38 3.93 -3.28 -4.14
N ARG A 39 4.50 -2.67 -3.11
CA ARG A 39 5.74 -1.89 -3.21
C ARG A 39 6.86 -2.78 -3.72
N ASP A 40 7.14 -3.90 -3.06
CA ASP A 40 8.25 -4.79 -3.41
C ASP A 40 8.13 -5.31 -4.86
N ALA A 41 6.91 -5.58 -5.32
CA ALA A 41 6.67 -5.96 -6.71
C ALA A 41 6.86 -4.78 -7.68
N LEU A 42 6.45 -3.57 -7.31
CA LEU A 42 6.74 -2.37 -8.10
C LEU A 42 8.25 -2.09 -8.16
N GLU A 43 9.01 -2.32 -7.10
CA GLU A 43 10.48 -2.19 -7.11
C GLU A 43 11.11 -3.21 -8.08
N ALA A 44 10.56 -4.41 -8.19
CA ALA A 44 11.04 -5.43 -9.12
C ALA A 44 10.67 -5.14 -10.59
N GLU A 45 9.43 -4.72 -10.85
CA GLU A 45 8.87 -4.56 -12.21
C GLU A 45 9.09 -3.17 -12.80
N SER A 46 9.53 -2.19 -11.99
CA SER A 46 9.70 -0.81 -12.44
C SER A 46 10.79 -0.68 -13.52
N PRO A 47 10.49 0.01 -14.64
CA PRO A 47 11.47 0.28 -15.68
C PRO A 47 12.72 0.97 -15.15
N VAL A 48 13.89 0.51 -15.61
CA VAL A 48 15.20 1.09 -15.28
C VAL A 48 15.93 1.54 -16.53
N SER A 49 16.55 2.70 -16.45
CA SER A 49 17.57 3.13 -17.42
C SER A 49 18.90 2.47 -17.10
N ALA A 50 19.84 2.49 -18.05
CA ALA A 50 21.20 1.99 -17.81
C ALA A 50 21.90 2.72 -16.65
N HIS A 51 21.66 4.03 -16.50
CA HIS A 51 22.24 4.86 -15.46
C HIS A 51 21.17 5.83 -14.93
N PRO A 52 21.09 6.09 -13.61
CA PRO A 52 20.20 7.10 -13.08
C PRO A 52 20.77 8.49 -13.40
N LYS A 53 19.87 9.46 -13.64
CA LYS A 53 20.28 10.83 -13.98
C LYS A 53 20.51 11.62 -12.68
N PRO A 54 21.69 12.21 -12.45
CA PRO A 54 21.95 13.04 -11.28
C PRO A 54 21.13 14.35 -11.33
N PRO A 55 20.96 15.02 -10.18
CA PRO A 55 20.45 16.39 -10.14
C PRO A 55 21.29 17.33 -10.99
N SER A 56 20.62 18.27 -11.66
CA SER A 56 21.26 19.36 -12.40
C SER A 56 20.59 20.70 -12.01
N PRO A 57 21.21 21.86 -12.26
CA PRO A 57 20.60 23.16 -11.94
C PRO A 57 19.22 23.37 -12.57
N LYS A 58 18.98 22.80 -13.76
CA LYS A 58 17.68 22.87 -14.46
C LYS A 58 16.69 21.82 -13.98
N GLU A 59 17.17 20.75 -13.35
CA GLU A 59 16.39 19.57 -12.97
C GLU A 59 16.80 19.13 -11.56
N SER A 60 16.66 20.06 -10.61
CA SER A 60 17.01 19.86 -9.19
C SER A 60 16.12 18.85 -8.47
N TRP A 61 14.96 18.51 -9.07
CA TRP A 61 14.01 17.52 -8.58
C TRP A 61 14.50 16.07 -8.73
N ARG A 62 15.63 15.82 -9.41
CA ARG A 62 16.19 14.47 -9.52
C ARG A 62 16.96 14.09 -8.27
N THR A 63 16.84 12.82 -7.89
CA THR A 63 17.53 12.26 -6.72
C THR A 63 18.88 11.62 -7.06
N GLY A 64 19.13 11.35 -8.35
CA GLY A 64 20.30 10.56 -8.77
C GLY A 64 20.14 9.05 -8.58
N LYS A 65 18.94 8.57 -8.23
CA LYS A 65 18.62 7.14 -8.07
C LYS A 65 17.59 6.67 -9.11
N HIS A 66 17.33 5.37 -9.17
CA HIS A 66 16.23 4.85 -10.00
C HIS A 66 14.90 4.96 -9.27
N ALA A 67 13.82 5.12 -10.04
CA ALA A 67 12.47 5.14 -9.52
C ALA A 67 12.12 3.87 -8.74
N ARG A 68 12.63 2.72 -9.19
CA ARG A 68 12.44 1.44 -8.51
C ARG A 68 13.02 1.42 -7.10
N ASP A 69 14.04 2.22 -6.80
CA ASP A 69 14.69 2.20 -5.49
C ASP A 69 13.95 3.12 -4.50
N GLU A 70 13.00 3.92 -4.99
CA GLU A 70 12.27 4.95 -4.25
C GLU A 70 10.75 4.87 -4.52
N VAL A 71 10.20 3.65 -4.55
CA VAL A 71 8.74 3.44 -4.67
C VAL A 71 8.03 3.97 -3.43
N LEU A 72 7.12 4.93 -3.64
CA LEU A 72 6.42 5.60 -2.54
C LEU A 72 5.28 4.76 -1.98
N VAL A 73 5.16 4.74 -0.66
CA VAL A 73 3.95 4.27 0.05
C VAL A 73 3.28 5.49 0.67
N GLY A 74 2.06 5.77 0.23
CA GLY A 74 1.30 6.93 0.64
C GLY A 74 0.78 6.84 2.08
N LYS A 75 0.08 7.89 2.50
CA LYS A 75 -0.65 7.89 3.77
C LYS A 75 -1.96 7.11 3.62
N ILE A 76 -2.40 6.50 4.71
CA ILE A 76 -3.73 5.88 4.77
C ILE A 76 -4.78 6.98 4.66
N LYS A 77 -5.68 6.83 3.69
CA LYS A 77 -6.82 7.73 3.45
C LYS A 77 -8.10 6.96 3.80
N THR A 78 -9.08 7.63 4.39
CA THR A 78 -10.42 7.06 4.63
C THR A 78 -11.43 7.79 3.77
N ARG A 79 -12.19 7.06 2.96
CA ARG A 79 -13.28 7.58 2.11
C ARG A 79 -14.49 6.68 2.29
N ASN A 80 -15.63 7.24 2.69
CA ASN A 80 -16.89 6.51 2.89
C ASN A 80 -16.74 5.27 3.80
N GLY A 81 -15.97 5.40 4.89
CA GLY A 81 -15.72 4.29 5.83
C GLY A 81 -14.69 3.25 5.34
N VAL A 82 -14.23 3.33 4.09
CA VAL A 82 -13.20 2.44 3.54
C VAL A 82 -11.83 3.10 3.66
N LYS A 83 -10.87 2.38 4.23
CA LYS A 83 -9.47 2.81 4.25
C LYS A 83 -8.74 2.31 3.02
N SER A 84 -7.89 3.16 2.45
CA SER A 84 -7.02 2.83 1.33
C SER A 84 -5.63 3.44 1.52
N ILE A 85 -4.65 2.89 0.82
CA ILE A 85 -3.28 3.36 0.82
C ILE A 85 -2.75 3.30 -0.62
N SER A 86 -2.22 4.41 -1.12
CA SER A 86 -1.63 4.46 -2.45
C SER A 86 -0.21 3.91 -2.42
N VAL A 87 0.21 3.19 -3.47
CA VAL A 87 1.58 2.69 -3.63
C VAL A 87 2.06 3.02 -5.05
N GLY A 88 3.30 3.50 -5.16
CA GLY A 88 3.88 3.97 -6.41
C GLY A 88 3.48 5.39 -6.76
N TRP A 89 3.19 5.62 -8.03
CA TRP A 89 2.99 6.95 -8.61
C TRP A 89 1.54 7.17 -9.02
N GLU A 90 1.00 8.35 -8.70
CA GLU A 90 -0.35 8.78 -9.11
C GLU A 90 -0.30 9.62 -10.41
N LYS A 91 -1.45 9.84 -11.07
CA LYS A 91 -1.50 10.64 -12.31
C LYS A 91 -1.15 12.11 -12.09
N ASP A 92 -1.50 12.63 -10.93
CA ASP A 92 -1.22 14.00 -10.46
C ASP A 92 0.10 14.11 -9.68
N ASP A 93 0.88 13.04 -9.58
CA ASP A 93 2.15 13.02 -8.86
C ASP A 93 3.15 14.05 -9.42
N ASN A 94 3.79 14.78 -8.52
CA ASN A 94 4.81 15.81 -8.75
C ASN A 94 6.08 15.58 -7.92
N SER A 95 6.19 14.45 -7.22
CA SER A 95 7.35 14.04 -6.46
C SER A 95 8.52 13.64 -7.37
N PRO A 96 9.74 13.44 -6.83
CA PRO A 96 10.78 12.78 -7.58
C PRO A 96 10.27 11.46 -8.17
N HIS A 97 10.70 11.14 -9.40
CA HIS A 97 10.20 9.99 -10.16
C HIS A 97 8.77 10.09 -10.71
N PHE A 98 8.11 11.26 -10.65
CA PHE A 98 6.80 11.48 -11.28
C PHE A 98 6.72 11.01 -12.75
N TYR A 99 7.84 10.98 -13.48
CA TYR A 99 7.89 10.53 -14.87
C TYR A 99 7.42 9.08 -15.08
N MET A 100 7.38 8.25 -14.02
CA MET A 100 6.83 6.89 -14.08
C MET A 100 5.35 6.89 -14.49
N LYS A 101 4.60 7.96 -14.19
CA LYS A 101 3.22 8.11 -14.68
C LYS A 101 3.14 8.14 -16.21
N PHE A 102 4.14 8.72 -16.87
CA PHE A 102 4.19 8.72 -18.34
C PHE A 102 4.56 7.36 -18.90
N GLN A 103 5.38 6.58 -18.19
CA GLN A 103 5.64 5.19 -18.57
C GLN A 103 4.40 4.32 -18.42
N ASN A 104 3.56 4.60 -17.42
CA ASN A 104 2.35 3.84 -17.17
C ASN A 104 1.18 4.23 -18.10
N TRP A 105 0.84 5.51 -18.19
CA TRP A 105 -0.37 6.00 -18.90
C TRP A 105 -0.08 6.62 -20.26
N GLY A 106 1.18 6.96 -20.55
CA GLY A 106 1.56 7.68 -21.76
C GLY A 106 1.44 9.19 -21.63
N THR A 107 1.68 9.86 -22.75
CA THR A 107 1.53 11.31 -22.93
C THR A 107 0.64 11.59 -24.14
N SER A 108 0.21 12.84 -24.31
CA SER A 108 -0.52 13.24 -25.52
C SER A 108 0.24 12.94 -26.83
N LYS A 109 1.57 13.05 -26.83
CA LYS A 109 2.42 12.76 -28.00
C LYS A 109 2.80 11.28 -28.13
N MET A 110 2.78 10.53 -27.03
CA MET A 110 3.11 9.11 -26.96
C MET A 110 2.07 8.38 -26.08
N PRO A 111 0.88 8.07 -26.61
CA PRO A 111 -0.20 7.45 -25.85
C PRO A 111 0.02 5.97 -25.52
N HIS A 112 1.03 5.34 -26.15
CA HIS A 112 1.40 3.94 -25.95
C HIS A 112 2.89 3.81 -25.58
N PRO A 113 3.27 4.13 -24.33
CA PRO A 113 4.64 3.93 -23.86
C PRO A 113 4.98 2.43 -23.79
N PRO A 114 6.27 2.04 -23.79
CA PRO A 114 6.68 0.64 -23.74
C PRO A 114 6.14 -0.13 -22.52
N HIS A 115 6.02 0.55 -21.38
CA HIS A 115 5.62 -0.04 -20.11
C HIS A 115 4.17 0.29 -19.74
N LYS A 116 3.30 0.45 -20.75
CA LYS A 116 1.91 0.83 -20.52
C LYS A 116 1.19 -0.13 -19.56
N GLY A 117 0.59 0.45 -18.53
CA GLY A 117 -0.19 -0.24 -17.52
C GLY A 117 0.63 -1.15 -16.59
N PHE A 118 1.95 -0.95 -16.48
CA PHE A 118 2.78 -1.77 -15.58
C PHE A 118 2.30 -1.67 -14.13
N ILE A 119 1.84 -0.49 -13.67
CA ILE A 119 1.36 -0.32 -12.28
C ILE A 119 0.13 -1.17 -12.03
N GLU A 120 -0.88 -1.09 -12.90
CA GLU A 120 -2.13 -1.85 -12.77
C GLU A 120 -1.86 -3.36 -12.87
N LYS A 121 -1.03 -3.78 -13.82
CA LYS A 121 -0.59 -5.19 -13.93
C LYS A 121 0.13 -5.65 -12.67
N THR A 122 0.95 -4.78 -12.07
CA THR A 122 1.70 -5.08 -10.85
C THR A 122 0.76 -5.31 -9.67
N VAL A 123 -0.21 -4.41 -9.50
CA VAL A 123 -1.22 -4.53 -8.45
C VAL A 123 -2.08 -5.77 -8.64
N THR A 124 -2.55 -6.06 -9.85
CA THR A 124 -3.40 -7.23 -10.10
C THR A 124 -2.67 -8.55 -9.79
N HIS A 125 -1.40 -8.72 -10.19
CA HIS A 125 -0.71 -9.98 -9.90
C HIS A 125 -0.36 -10.14 -8.41
N THR A 126 -0.20 -9.03 -7.67
CA THR A 126 0.11 -9.06 -6.24
C THR A 126 -1.12 -9.11 -5.35
N GLU A 127 -2.32 -8.87 -5.88
CA GLU A 127 -3.55 -8.71 -5.11
C GLU A 127 -3.79 -9.87 -4.13
N VAL A 128 -3.71 -11.12 -4.62
CA VAL A 128 -3.91 -12.32 -3.78
C VAL A 128 -2.90 -12.38 -2.64
N LYS A 129 -1.63 -12.08 -2.92
CA LYS A 129 -0.55 -12.09 -1.91
C LYS A 129 -0.71 -10.94 -0.92
N ALA A 130 -1.09 -9.75 -1.39
CA ALA A 130 -1.35 -8.60 -0.53
C ALA A 130 -2.53 -8.87 0.41
N VAL A 131 -3.62 -9.44 -0.10
CA VAL A 131 -4.79 -9.85 0.70
C VAL A 131 -4.42 -10.94 1.70
N HIS A 132 -3.58 -11.89 1.31
CA HIS A 132 -3.07 -12.91 2.21
C HIS A 132 -2.29 -12.31 3.39
N GLU A 133 -1.37 -11.38 3.13
CA GLU A 133 -0.61 -10.68 4.17
C GLU A 133 -1.52 -9.82 5.07
N MET A 134 -2.51 -9.14 4.49
CA MET A 134 -3.51 -8.40 5.26
C MET A 134 -4.27 -9.33 6.20
N ARG A 135 -4.74 -10.48 5.71
CA ARG A 135 -5.45 -11.49 6.50
C ARG A 135 -4.59 -12.03 7.64
N ASN A 136 -3.30 -12.28 7.40
CA ASN A 136 -2.39 -12.80 8.44
C ASN A 136 -2.26 -11.83 9.63
N VAL A 137 -2.33 -10.51 9.39
CA VAL A 137 -2.37 -9.50 10.46
C VAL A 137 -3.64 -9.65 11.32
N PHE A 138 -4.80 -9.84 10.70
CA PHE A 138 -6.05 -10.07 11.43
C PHE A 138 -6.04 -11.40 12.20
N ALA A 139 -5.56 -12.48 11.58
CA ALA A 139 -5.48 -13.80 12.22
C ALA A 139 -4.59 -13.76 13.47
N THR A 140 -3.44 -13.09 13.38
CA THR A 140 -2.52 -12.88 14.52
C THR A 140 -3.20 -12.09 15.63
N ALA A 141 -3.91 -11.01 15.28
CA ALA A 141 -4.57 -10.17 16.27
C ALA A 141 -5.73 -10.87 16.99
N LEU A 142 -6.38 -11.83 16.33
CA LEU A 142 -7.50 -12.60 16.87
C LEU A 142 -7.06 -13.89 17.60
N GLN A 143 -5.76 -14.20 17.64
CA GLN A 143 -5.24 -15.47 18.16
C GLN A 143 -5.88 -16.71 17.46
N ILE A 144 -6.23 -16.58 16.17
CA ILE A 144 -6.83 -17.67 15.37
C ILE A 144 -5.74 -18.53 14.71
N VAL A 145 -4.51 -18.49 15.20
CA VAL A 145 -3.38 -19.29 14.69
C VAL A 145 -2.80 -20.12 15.82
#